data_AF-A0A962GRQ7-F1
#
_entry.id   AF-A0A962GRQ7-F1
#
_cell.length_a   1.000
_cell.length_b   1.000
_cell.length_c   1.000
_cell.angle_alpha   90.00
_cell.angle_beta   90.00
_cell.angle_gamma   90.00
#
_symmetry.space_group_name_H-M   'P 1'
#
loop_
_entity.id
_entity.type
_entity.pdbx_description
1 polymer ?
#
loop_
_entity_poly.entity_id
_entity_poly.type
_entity_poly.pdbx_seq_one_letter_code
_entity_poly.pdbx_strand_id
1 'polypeptide(L)'
;MTRPVTPVSALRPVSDHHLHMFRKARGNPETGEPANIFAMIAALKAVSTDEYIPVEELYESVRALSAKAVLPSGRKPKGFIFGSGTVSPNFREKHAHSGPLVGYDRYTKMLVKGGHDLAVISDTEQARLVQHEAFLMVFQKALRVANPGRDPEKLLNESLMGKIGTDGKRSPGLWDEVSANYAINASGIIITVTPNALADRIFVQSELPELLTNPQITCMNGKPIEDFRDYFYDLVQKGMSNEEACKKLNHDEIKISSIVYLTGYAGNHFLADMSPALRFDFTGAHSPDFLNRFRDCVPPFSAHEKDLEYTPVPEHEYDGNEAHVLVEHS
;
A
#
# COMPACT_ATOMS: atom_id res chain seq x y z
N MET A 1 -4.76 -21.78 -22.47
CA MET A 1 -4.02 -21.45 -23.70
C MET A 1 -3.45 -20.05 -23.54
N THR A 2 -2.14 -19.90 -23.34
CA THR A 2 -1.48 -18.59 -23.23
C THR A 2 -1.49 -17.93 -24.61
N ARG A 3 -2.03 -16.70 -24.71
CA ARG A 3 -1.96 -15.94 -25.96
C ARG A 3 -0.49 -15.69 -26.31
N PRO A 4 -0.08 -15.83 -27.58
CA PRO A 4 1.29 -15.56 -27.98
C PRO A 4 1.64 -14.10 -27.70
N VAL A 5 2.77 -13.89 -27.02
CA VAL A 5 3.26 -12.56 -26.65
C VAL A 5 3.90 -11.90 -27.88
N THR A 6 3.46 -10.70 -28.26
CA THR A 6 4.06 -9.94 -29.37
C THR A 6 5.57 -9.74 -29.13
N PRO A 7 6.44 -10.06 -30.11
CA PRO A 7 7.88 -9.80 -30.03
C PRO A 7 8.17 -8.31 -29.87
N VAL A 8 9.22 -7.95 -29.11
CA VAL A 8 9.61 -6.54 -28.90
C VAL A 8 9.90 -5.83 -30.23
N SER A 9 10.49 -6.53 -31.20
CA SER A 9 10.76 -6.00 -32.55
C SER A 9 9.51 -5.66 -33.37
N ALA A 10 8.34 -6.17 -32.97
CA ALA A 10 7.07 -5.89 -33.62
C ALA A 10 6.25 -4.82 -32.87
N LEU A 11 6.75 -4.30 -31.74
CA LEU A 11 6.09 -3.24 -31.00
C LEU A 11 6.45 -1.87 -31.57
N ARG A 12 5.44 -1.01 -31.69
CA ARG A 12 5.59 0.39 -32.13
C ARG A 12 4.99 1.35 -31.10
N PRO A 13 5.47 2.60 -31.02
CA PRO A 13 4.78 3.61 -30.22
C PRO A 13 3.33 3.76 -30.70
N VAL A 14 2.42 4.08 -29.79
CA VAL A 14 1.07 4.55 -30.15
C VAL A 14 1.13 5.74 -31.11
N SER A 15 0.11 5.91 -31.95
CA SER A 15 0.01 7.09 -32.82
C SER A 15 0.07 8.41 -32.04
N ASP A 16 0.53 9.49 -32.68
CA ASP A 16 0.55 10.83 -32.08
C ASP A 16 -0.84 11.27 -31.61
N HIS A 17 -1.89 10.87 -32.33
CA HIS A 17 -3.27 11.14 -31.94
C HIS A 17 -3.63 10.42 -30.62
N HIS A 18 -3.33 9.13 -30.50
CA HIS A 18 -3.56 8.39 -29.25
C HIS A 18 -2.73 8.97 -28.09
N LEU A 19 -1.47 9.30 -28.33
CA LEU A 19 -0.62 9.91 -27.31
C LEU A 19 -1.14 11.28 -26.88
N HIS A 20 -1.64 12.08 -27.82
CA HIS A 20 -2.30 13.35 -27.53
C HIS A 20 -3.55 13.15 -26.66
N MET A 21 -4.41 12.17 -26.98
CA MET A 21 -5.59 11.86 -26.17
C MET A 21 -5.22 11.39 -24.76
N PHE A 22 -4.17 10.58 -24.63
CA PHE A 22 -3.65 10.15 -23.33
C PHE A 22 -3.12 11.33 -22.50
N ARG A 23 -2.32 12.22 -23.10
CA ARG A 23 -1.83 13.45 -22.46
C ARG A 23 -2.95 14.42 -22.11
N LYS A 24 -4.00 14.51 -22.93
CA LYS A 24 -5.19 15.29 -22.61
C LYS A 24 -5.93 14.71 -21.39
N ALA A 25 -6.07 13.39 -21.31
CA ALA A 25 -6.65 12.73 -20.13
C ALA A 25 -5.82 12.95 -18.86
N ARG A 26 -4.49 13.06 -18.99
CA ARG A 26 -3.57 13.46 -17.92
C ARG A 26 -3.85 14.85 -17.35
N GLY A 27 -4.55 15.71 -18.10
CA GLY A 27 -4.73 17.10 -17.75
C GLY A 27 -3.44 17.91 -17.92
N ASN A 28 -3.48 19.17 -17.49
CA ASN A 28 -2.35 20.07 -17.59
C ASN A 28 -2.26 20.97 -16.33
N PRO A 29 -1.22 20.81 -15.50
CA PRO A 29 -1.05 21.59 -14.30
C PRO A 29 -0.78 23.08 -14.56
N GLU A 30 -0.20 23.44 -15.71
CA GLU A 30 0.05 24.85 -16.08
C GLU A 30 -1.24 25.59 -16.43
N THR A 31 -2.22 24.89 -17.01
CA THR A 31 -3.52 25.46 -17.37
C THR A 31 -4.60 25.21 -16.33
N GLY A 32 -4.33 24.38 -15.32
CA GLY A 32 -5.29 23.96 -14.30
C GLY A 32 -6.33 22.94 -14.80
N GLU A 33 -6.12 22.34 -15.98
CA GLU A 33 -7.00 21.26 -16.48
C GLU A 33 -6.77 20.00 -15.63
N PRO A 34 -7.81 19.49 -14.94
CA PRO A 34 -7.63 18.36 -14.03
C PRO A 34 -7.42 17.05 -14.80
N ALA A 35 -6.62 16.16 -14.21
CA ALA A 35 -6.50 14.79 -14.66
C ALA A 35 -7.83 14.03 -14.55
N ASN A 36 -8.08 13.08 -15.45
CA ASN A 36 -9.27 12.24 -15.45
C ASN A 36 -8.90 10.76 -15.56
N ILE A 37 -8.99 10.05 -14.43
CA ILE A 37 -8.64 8.62 -14.34
C ILE A 37 -9.44 7.75 -15.31
N PHE A 38 -10.73 8.02 -15.53
CA PHE A 38 -11.56 7.23 -16.43
C PHE A 38 -11.14 7.41 -17.89
N ALA A 39 -10.82 8.65 -18.29
CA ALA A 39 -10.31 8.93 -19.63
C ALA A 39 -8.92 8.29 -19.85
N MET A 40 -8.06 8.29 -18.82
CA MET A 40 -6.76 7.61 -18.90
C MET A 40 -6.93 6.09 -19.06
N ILE A 41 -7.80 5.46 -18.25
CA ILE A 41 -8.10 4.03 -18.36
C ILE A 41 -8.66 3.70 -19.74
N ALA A 42 -9.56 4.52 -20.28
CA ALA A 42 -10.11 4.33 -21.62
C ALA A 42 -9.01 4.42 -22.69
N ALA A 43 -8.11 5.39 -22.60
CA ALA A 43 -6.97 5.52 -23.50
C ALA A 43 -6.00 4.33 -23.41
N LEU A 44 -5.72 3.83 -22.19
CA LEU A 44 -4.91 2.63 -21.98
C LEU A 44 -5.55 1.37 -22.59
N LYS A 45 -6.87 1.21 -22.45
CA LYS A 45 -7.62 0.10 -23.06
C LYS A 45 -7.65 0.16 -24.60
N ALA A 46 -7.48 1.36 -25.18
CA ALA A 46 -7.43 1.55 -26.62
C ALA A 46 -6.06 1.23 -27.23
N VAL A 47 -5.01 1.05 -26.42
CA VAL A 47 -3.67 0.66 -26.89
C VAL A 47 -3.76 -0.73 -27.52
N SER A 48 -3.40 -0.84 -28.80
CA SER A 48 -3.47 -2.12 -29.51
C SER A 48 -2.43 -3.13 -29.00
N THR A 49 -2.56 -4.39 -29.39
CA THR A 49 -1.64 -5.47 -28.98
C THR A 49 -0.20 -5.23 -29.46
N ASP A 50 0.00 -4.53 -30.57
CA ASP A 50 1.28 -4.17 -31.19
C ASP A 50 1.78 -2.75 -30.81
N GLU A 51 1.00 -1.97 -30.06
CA GLU A 51 1.39 -0.61 -29.65
C GLU A 51 1.87 -0.53 -28.20
N TYR A 52 2.72 0.45 -27.87
CA TYR A 52 3.10 0.79 -26.50
C TYR A 52 3.09 2.32 -26.24
N ILE A 53 2.88 2.70 -24.99
CA ILE A 53 3.07 4.07 -24.49
C ILE A 53 4.46 4.11 -23.80
N PRO A 54 5.29 5.15 -24.02
CA PRO A 54 6.57 5.29 -23.34
C PRO A 54 6.46 5.23 -21.82
N VAL A 55 7.49 4.69 -21.16
CA VAL A 55 7.51 4.49 -19.69
C VAL A 55 7.30 5.81 -18.96
N GLU A 56 7.94 6.88 -19.42
CA GLU A 56 7.90 8.21 -18.83
C GLU A 56 6.48 8.78 -18.84
N GLU A 57 5.73 8.60 -19.93
CA GLU A 57 4.34 9.07 -20.03
C GLU A 57 3.44 8.36 -19.01
N LEU A 58 3.71 7.09 -18.72
CA LEU A 58 2.97 6.31 -17.74
C LEU A 58 3.28 6.78 -16.31
N TYR A 59 4.56 7.05 -15.98
CA TYR A 59 4.91 7.66 -14.69
C TYR A 59 4.24 9.03 -14.50
N GLU A 60 4.31 9.90 -15.51
CA GLU A 60 3.65 11.22 -15.46
C GLU A 60 2.14 11.11 -15.33
N SER A 61 1.51 10.09 -15.92
CA SER A 61 0.07 9.86 -15.79
C SER A 61 -0.35 9.55 -14.34
N VAL A 62 0.49 8.80 -13.60
CA VAL A 62 0.26 8.53 -12.18
C VAL A 62 0.46 9.80 -11.36
N ARG A 63 1.53 10.57 -11.63
CA ARG A 63 1.82 11.84 -10.94
C ARG A 63 0.71 12.87 -11.05
N ALA A 64 0.06 12.94 -12.20
CA ALA A 64 -1.00 13.90 -12.44
C ALA A 64 -2.30 13.58 -11.69
N LEU A 65 -2.50 12.33 -11.25
CA LEU A 65 -3.69 11.92 -10.53
C LEU A 65 -3.65 12.30 -9.05
N SER A 66 -4.83 12.47 -8.46
CA SER A 66 -4.96 12.84 -7.05
C SER A 66 -4.48 11.73 -6.12
N ALA A 67 -3.53 12.09 -5.24
CA ALA A 67 -3.13 11.27 -4.09
C ALA A 67 -4.03 11.48 -2.85
N LYS A 68 -5.03 12.36 -2.93
CA LYS A 68 -5.99 12.56 -1.84
C LYS A 68 -7.00 11.42 -1.86
N ALA A 69 -7.09 10.71 -0.74
CA ALA A 69 -8.10 9.67 -0.58
C ALA A 69 -9.50 10.27 -0.48
N VAL A 70 -10.43 9.67 -1.23
CA VAL A 70 -11.86 10.01 -1.19
C VAL A 70 -12.62 8.74 -0.89
N LEU A 71 -13.33 8.73 0.25
CA LEU A 71 -14.13 7.57 0.61
C LEU A 71 -15.25 7.33 -0.42
N PRO A 72 -15.72 6.09 -0.62
CA PRO A 72 -16.86 5.81 -1.49
C PRO A 72 -18.12 6.61 -1.14
N SER A 73 -18.28 6.98 0.13
CA SER A 73 -19.39 7.83 0.61
C SER A 73 -19.28 9.31 0.21
N GLY A 74 -18.17 9.74 -0.39
CA GLY A 74 -17.85 11.15 -0.66
C GLY A 74 -17.46 11.96 0.58
N ARG A 75 -17.51 11.37 1.78
CA ARG A 75 -17.10 12.02 3.02
C ARG A 75 -15.58 12.11 3.11
N LYS A 76 -15.11 13.16 3.80
CA LYS A 76 -13.69 13.31 4.13
C LYS A 76 -13.28 12.21 5.13
N PRO A 77 -12.15 11.50 4.90
CA PRO A 77 -11.65 10.54 5.87
C PRO A 77 -11.36 11.20 7.23
N LYS A 78 -11.69 10.52 8.32
CA LYS A 78 -11.30 10.90 9.69
C LYS A 78 -9.94 10.33 10.09
N GLY A 79 -9.50 9.28 9.39
CA GLY A 79 -8.20 8.68 9.57
C GLY A 79 -7.77 7.87 8.35
N PHE A 80 -6.55 7.37 8.41
CA PHE A 80 -5.86 6.74 7.30
C PHE A 80 -5.16 5.47 7.77
N ILE A 81 -5.31 4.40 6.99
CA ILE A 81 -4.73 3.09 7.27
C ILE A 81 -3.48 2.90 6.40
N PHE A 82 -2.41 2.42 7.03
CA PHE A 82 -1.14 2.06 6.40
C PHE A 82 -0.82 0.60 6.74
N GLY A 83 -0.74 -0.27 5.74
CA GLY A 83 -0.47 -1.70 5.93
C GLY A 83 0.93 -2.07 5.46
N SER A 84 1.71 -2.77 6.28
CA SER A 84 2.99 -3.31 5.84
C SER A 84 3.41 -4.58 6.57
N GLY A 85 3.87 -5.56 5.79
CA GLY A 85 4.58 -6.74 6.24
C GLY A 85 4.12 -8.01 5.54
N THR A 86 4.63 -9.15 5.99
CA THR A 86 4.21 -10.48 5.53
C THR A 86 3.29 -11.13 6.55
N VAL A 87 2.34 -11.96 6.10
CA VAL A 87 1.55 -12.82 6.99
C VAL A 87 2.41 -14.06 7.28
N SER A 88 2.35 -14.58 8.51
CA SER A 88 3.08 -15.79 8.87
C SER A 88 2.77 -16.95 7.88
N PRO A 89 3.77 -17.75 7.47
CA PRO A 89 3.55 -18.95 6.66
C PRO A 89 2.51 -19.91 7.26
N ASN A 90 2.46 -20.04 8.59
CA ASN A 90 1.52 -20.93 9.29
C ASN A 90 0.05 -20.49 9.12
N PHE A 91 -0.19 -19.22 8.77
CA PHE A 91 -1.52 -18.72 8.42
C PHE A 91 -1.96 -19.20 7.03
N ARG A 92 -1.02 -19.37 6.09
CA ARG A 92 -1.31 -19.96 4.77
C ARG A 92 -1.74 -21.42 4.90
N GLU A 93 -1.18 -22.17 5.85
CA GLU A 93 -1.49 -23.59 6.04
C GLU A 93 -2.89 -23.83 6.64
N LYS A 94 -3.34 -23.02 7.61
CA LYS A 94 -4.68 -23.18 8.20
C LYS A 94 -5.82 -22.66 7.31
N HIS A 95 -5.51 -21.81 6.35
CA HIS A 95 -6.48 -21.06 5.54
C HIS A 95 -6.19 -21.18 4.04
N ALA A 96 -5.70 -22.35 3.60
CA ALA A 96 -5.31 -22.64 2.22
C ALA A 96 -6.45 -22.43 1.19
N HIS A 97 -7.71 -22.45 1.62
CA HIS A 97 -8.89 -22.22 0.78
C HIS A 97 -9.29 -20.74 0.64
N SER A 98 -8.63 -19.82 1.35
CA SER A 98 -9.00 -18.40 1.40
C SER A 98 -8.01 -17.46 0.67
N GLY A 99 -7.12 -18.03 -0.14
CA GLY A 99 -6.20 -17.25 -0.98
C GLY A 99 -5.01 -16.60 -0.24
N PRO A 100 -4.04 -16.02 -0.96
CA PRO A 100 -2.66 -15.90 -0.48
C PRO A 100 -2.30 -14.76 0.49
N LEU A 101 -3.24 -13.94 0.99
CA LEU A 101 -2.94 -12.60 1.54
C LEU A 101 -3.68 -12.16 2.83
N VAL A 102 -4.30 -13.09 3.56
CA VAL A 102 -5.44 -12.81 4.47
C VAL A 102 -5.10 -12.16 5.84
N GLY A 103 -3.85 -11.78 6.12
CA GLY A 103 -3.51 -11.11 7.40
C GLY A 103 -3.84 -9.62 7.42
N TYR A 104 -3.08 -8.80 6.69
CA TYR A 104 -3.27 -7.34 6.64
C TYR A 104 -4.62 -6.95 6.06
N ASP A 105 -4.99 -7.58 4.94
CA ASP A 105 -6.23 -7.26 4.24
C ASP A 105 -7.46 -7.51 5.11
N ARG A 106 -7.45 -8.55 5.95
CA ARG A 106 -8.52 -8.80 6.93
C ARG A 106 -8.64 -7.65 7.93
N TYR A 107 -7.56 -7.26 8.57
CA TYR A 107 -7.60 -6.20 9.60
C TYR A 107 -7.89 -4.83 9.01
N THR A 108 -7.32 -4.52 7.85
CA THR A 108 -7.66 -3.31 7.08
C THR A 108 -9.15 -3.30 6.73
N LYS A 109 -9.70 -4.41 6.20
CA LYS A 109 -11.14 -4.52 5.91
C LYS A 109 -12.00 -4.39 7.17
N MET A 110 -11.59 -4.98 8.29
CA MET A 110 -12.30 -4.85 9.56
C MET A 110 -12.31 -3.40 10.05
N LEU A 111 -11.19 -2.69 9.96
CA LEU A 111 -11.09 -1.28 10.33
C LEU A 111 -11.95 -0.39 9.44
N VAL A 112 -11.89 -0.60 8.11
CA VAL A 112 -12.71 0.15 7.14
C VAL A 112 -14.21 -0.09 7.38
N LYS A 113 -14.61 -1.35 7.66
CA LYS A 113 -16.01 -1.70 7.94
C LYS A 113 -16.52 -1.19 9.30
N GLY A 114 -15.63 -0.90 10.25
CA GLY A 114 -15.99 -0.40 11.59
C GLY A 114 -16.68 0.97 11.63
N GLY A 115 -16.96 1.59 10.48
CA GLY A 115 -17.72 2.84 10.42
C GLY A 115 -16.92 4.09 10.81
N HIS A 116 -15.60 3.98 10.87
CA HIS A 116 -14.72 5.06 11.35
C HIS A 116 -14.26 6.05 10.28
N ASP A 117 -14.83 5.99 9.06
CA ASP A 117 -14.42 6.85 7.94
C ASP A 117 -12.90 6.82 7.70
N LEU A 118 -12.35 5.60 7.70
CA LEU A 118 -10.93 5.37 7.48
C LEU A 118 -10.65 5.16 6.01
N ALA A 119 -9.67 5.89 5.48
CA ALA A 119 -9.18 5.72 4.13
C ALA A 119 -8.07 4.68 4.07
N VAL A 120 -7.96 4.02 2.92
CA VAL A 120 -6.83 3.20 2.51
C VAL A 120 -6.21 3.79 1.25
N ILE A 121 -4.98 3.39 0.92
CA ILE A 121 -4.27 3.91 -0.26
C ILE A 121 -5.05 3.69 -1.57
N SER A 122 -5.82 2.59 -1.69
CA SER A 122 -6.68 2.30 -2.85
C SER A 122 -7.86 3.27 -3.02
N ASP A 123 -8.13 4.14 -2.04
CA ASP A 123 -9.13 5.21 -2.18
C ASP A 123 -8.57 6.42 -2.98
N THR A 124 -7.26 6.45 -3.25
CA THR A 124 -6.63 7.46 -4.11
C THR A 124 -6.79 7.13 -5.59
N GLU A 125 -6.72 8.13 -6.47
CA GLU A 125 -6.75 7.89 -7.91
C GLU A 125 -5.42 7.30 -8.40
N GLN A 126 -4.30 7.73 -7.83
CA GLN A 126 -2.98 7.20 -8.15
C GLN A 126 -2.91 5.68 -7.97
N ALA A 127 -3.31 5.18 -6.79
CA ALA A 127 -3.30 3.75 -6.52
C ALA A 127 -4.28 3.00 -7.41
N ARG A 128 -5.47 3.55 -7.66
CA ARG A 128 -6.46 2.96 -8.56
C ARG A 128 -5.93 2.79 -9.98
N LEU A 129 -5.18 3.76 -10.50
CA LEU A 129 -4.55 3.62 -11.82
C LEU A 129 -3.46 2.55 -11.81
N VAL A 130 -2.55 2.58 -10.84
CA VAL A 130 -1.42 1.62 -10.76
C VAL A 130 -1.89 0.17 -10.57
N GLN A 131 -3.02 -0.04 -9.87
CA GLN A 131 -3.64 -1.36 -9.70
C GLN A 131 -4.46 -1.82 -10.91
N HIS A 132 -4.80 -0.93 -11.83
CA HIS A 132 -5.69 -1.24 -12.93
C HIS A 132 -4.99 -2.15 -13.96
N GLU A 133 -5.64 -3.24 -14.37
CA GLU A 133 -5.09 -4.24 -15.31
C GLU A 133 -4.54 -3.60 -16.60
N ALA A 134 -5.32 -2.71 -17.23
CA ALA A 134 -4.88 -1.99 -18.43
C ALA A 134 -3.57 -1.20 -18.23
N PHE A 135 -3.36 -0.58 -17.06
CA PHE A 135 -2.10 0.09 -16.75
C PHE A 135 -0.97 -0.92 -16.64
N LEU A 136 -1.15 -1.99 -15.87
CA LEU A 136 -0.13 -3.04 -15.67
C LEU A 136 0.30 -3.68 -16.99
N MET A 137 -0.66 -3.97 -17.88
CA MET A 137 -0.40 -4.53 -19.20
C MET A 137 0.42 -3.58 -20.09
N VAL A 138 0.01 -2.31 -20.18
CA VAL A 138 0.71 -1.31 -21.01
C VAL A 138 2.08 -0.99 -20.42
N PHE A 139 2.19 -0.90 -19.10
CA PHE A 139 3.43 -0.64 -18.38
C PHE A 139 4.44 -1.78 -18.56
N GLN A 140 4.03 -3.03 -18.41
CA GLN A 140 4.89 -4.18 -18.69
C GLN A 140 5.39 -4.17 -20.13
N LYS A 141 4.52 -3.84 -21.09
CA LYS A 141 4.92 -3.72 -22.50
C LYS A 141 5.94 -2.59 -22.72
N ALA A 142 5.72 -1.43 -22.13
CA ALA A 142 6.64 -0.30 -22.19
C ALA A 142 8.02 -0.66 -21.61
N LEU A 143 8.05 -1.34 -20.46
CA LEU A 143 9.28 -1.80 -19.81
C LEU A 143 10.06 -2.78 -20.69
N ARG A 144 9.37 -3.70 -21.39
CA ARG A 144 10.00 -4.64 -22.34
C ARG A 144 10.70 -3.93 -23.51
N VAL A 145 10.09 -2.86 -24.03
CA VAL A 145 10.68 -2.07 -25.10
C VAL A 145 11.89 -1.29 -24.60
N ALA A 146 11.79 -0.68 -23.42
CA ALA A 146 12.88 0.07 -22.81
C ALA A 146 14.05 -0.83 -22.35
N ASN A 147 13.80 -2.11 -22.09
CA ASN A 147 14.77 -3.05 -21.54
C ASN A 147 14.77 -4.40 -22.29
N PRO A 148 15.16 -4.42 -23.58
CA PRO A 148 15.10 -5.63 -24.39
C PRO A 148 15.99 -6.74 -23.79
N GLY A 149 15.47 -7.97 -23.78
CA GLY A 149 16.19 -9.17 -23.31
C GLY A 149 16.16 -9.42 -21.80
N ARG A 150 15.55 -8.52 -21.01
CA ARG A 150 15.31 -8.76 -19.57
C ARG A 150 13.96 -9.44 -19.35
N ASP A 151 13.87 -10.20 -18.26
CA ASP A 151 12.63 -10.83 -17.81
C ASP A 151 11.55 -9.75 -17.53
N PRO A 152 10.43 -9.74 -18.28
CA PRO A 152 9.38 -8.75 -18.14
C PRO A 152 8.67 -8.76 -16.79
N GLU A 153 8.53 -9.92 -16.16
CA GLU A 153 7.82 -10.05 -14.89
C GLU A 153 8.68 -9.50 -13.76
N LYS A 154 9.96 -9.89 -13.74
CA LYS A 154 10.94 -9.31 -12.82
C LYS A 154 11.06 -7.80 -12.98
N LEU A 155 11.11 -7.29 -14.22
CA LEU A 155 11.13 -5.85 -14.49
C LEU A 155 9.91 -5.14 -13.94
N LEU A 156 8.71 -5.66 -14.21
CA LEU A 156 7.47 -5.07 -13.71
C LEU A 156 7.49 -5.01 -12.18
N ASN A 157 7.87 -6.10 -11.52
CA ASN A 157 7.97 -6.16 -10.06
C ASN A 157 9.02 -5.18 -9.51
N GLU A 158 10.22 -5.10 -10.10
CA GLU A 158 11.26 -4.14 -9.70
C GLU A 158 10.82 -2.69 -9.91
N SER A 159 10.13 -2.39 -11.02
CA SER A 159 9.64 -1.03 -11.34
C SER A 159 8.47 -0.61 -10.46
N LEU A 160 7.60 -1.54 -10.05
CA LEU A 160 6.48 -1.25 -9.15
C LEU A 160 6.91 -1.20 -7.69
N MET A 161 7.63 -2.22 -7.21
CA MET A 161 7.92 -2.44 -5.79
C MET A 161 9.31 -1.95 -5.36
N GLY A 162 10.11 -1.45 -6.30
CA GLY A 162 11.53 -1.17 -6.08
C GLY A 162 12.37 -2.45 -6.09
N LYS A 163 13.69 -2.28 -5.95
CA LYS A 163 14.64 -3.39 -5.93
C LYS A 163 15.74 -3.16 -4.91
N ILE A 164 16.24 -4.24 -4.31
CA ILE A 164 17.43 -4.18 -3.46
C ILE A 164 18.65 -4.35 -4.35
N GLY A 165 19.54 -3.37 -4.33
CA GLY A 165 20.82 -3.38 -5.02
C GLY A 165 21.83 -4.32 -4.35
N THR A 166 22.95 -4.56 -5.03
CA THR A 166 24.04 -5.39 -4.51
C THR A 166 24.74 -4.77 -3.29
N ASP A 167 24.58 -3.48 -3.08
CA ASP A 167 25.03 -2.74 -1.90
C ASP A 167 24.06 -2.84 -0.71
N GLY A 168 22.99 -3.64 -0.85
CA GLY A 168 21.95 -3.80 0.15
C GLY A 168 20.98 -2.62 0.23
N LYS A 169 21.14 -1.58 -0.59
CA LYS A 169 20.24 -0.42 -0.60
C LYS A 169 19.04 -0.67 -1.51
N ARG A 170 17.87 -0.21 -1.08
CA ARG A 170 16.66 -0.30 -1.89
C ARG A 170 16.53 0.91 -2.81
N SER A 171 16.39 0.67 -4.10
CA SER A 171 15.93 1.67 -5.07
C SER A 171 14.40 1.72 -5.05
N PRO A 172 13.77 2.90 -4.96
CA PRO A 172 12.31 3.02 -4.93
C PRO A 172 11.69 2.62 -6.27
N GLY A 173 10.47 2.08 -6.20
CA GLY A 173 9.60 1.83 -7.34
C GLY A 173 8.42 2.81 -7.37
N LEU A 174 7.51 2.60 -8.33
CA LEU A 174 6.32 3.45 -8.49
C LEU A 174 5.42 3.46 -7.24
N TRP A 175 5.31 2.33 -6.53
CA TRP A 175 4.53 2.28 -5.29
C TRP A 175 5.12 3.12 -4.17
N ASP A 176 6.44 3.34 -4.13
CA ASP A 176 7.03 4.24 -3.13
C ASP A 176 6.54 5.67 -3.31
N GLU A 177 6.46 6.13 -4.55
CA GLU A 177 5.98 7.46 -4.88
C GLU A 177 4.49 7.61 -4.53
N VAL A 178 3.66 6.65 -4.93
CA VAL A 178 2.22 6.64 -4.61
C VAL A 178 1.97 6.59 -3.11
N SER A 179 2.73 5.76 -2.39
CA SER A 179 2.66 5.65 -0.93
C SER A 179 3.12 6.89 -0.19
N ALA A 180 4.23 7.51 -0.63
CA ALA A 180 4.71 8.77 -0.05
C ALA A 180 3.67 9.88 -0.25
N ASN A 181 3.11 10.01 -1.46
CA ASN A 181 2.06 10.99 -1.75
C ASN A 181 0.80 10.77 -0.91
N TYR A 182 0.41 9.51 -0.68
CA TYR A 182 -0.70 9.16 0.21
C TYR A 182 -0.40 9.58 1.66
N ALA A 183 0.82 9.34 2.16
CA ALA A 183 1.25 9.76 3.50
C ALA A 183 1.29 11.30 3.67
N ILE A 184 1.78 12.03 2.66
CA ILE A 184 1.78 13.50 2.64
C ILE A 184 0.36 14.08 2.75
N ASN A 185 -0.62 13.42 2.13
CA ASN A 185 -2.01 13.88 2.12
C ASN A 185 -2.85 13.32 3.29
N ALA A 186 -2.26 12.50 4.15
CA ALA A 186 -2.94 11.99 5.33
C ALA A 186 -3.20 13.11 6.35
N SER A 187 -4.22 12.93 7.19
CA SER A 187 -4.56 13.89 8.26
C SER A 187 -5.33 13.20 9.39
N GLY A 188 -5.28 13.78 10.58
CA GLY A 188 -5.97 13.25 11.76
C GLY A 188 -5.33 11.96 12.24
N ILE A 189 -6.12 10.89 12.28
CA ILE A 189 -5.74 9.61 12.89
C ILE A 189 -5.01 8.73 11.88
N ILE A 190 -3.85 8.20 12.27
CA ILE A 190 -3.15 7.16 11.51
C ILE A 190 -3.30 5.82 12.23
N ILE A 191 -3.66 4.79 11.47
CA ILE A 191 -3.67 3.42 11.96
C ILE A 191 -2.72 2.61 11.10
N THR A 192 -1.71 2.04 11.73
CA THR A 192 -0.78 1.15 11.04
C THR A 192 -1.18 -0.29 11.34
N VAL A 193 -1.22 -1.12 10.30
CA VAL A 193 -1.28 -2.58 10.41
C VAL A 193 0.11 -3.07 10.04
N THR A 194 1.03 -3.02 11.00
CA THR A 194 2.47 -3.21 10.75
C THR A 194 3.19 -4.26 11.62
N PRO A 195 2.53 -5.31 12.18
CA PRO A 195 3.20 -6.25 13.08
C PRO A 195 4.47 -6.89 12.49
N ASN A 196 4.51 -7.14 11.17
CA ASN A 196 5.69 -7.69 10.49
C ASN A 196 6.29 -6.73 9.45
N ALA A 197 6.12 -5.41 9.62
CA ALA A 197 6.73 -4.44 8.71
C ALA A 197 8.27 -4.59 8.73
N LEU A 198 8.86 -4.98 7.60
CA LEU A 198 10.31 -5.05 7.48
C LEU A 198 10.87 -3.64 7.24
N ALA A 199 12.09 -3.43 7.73
CA ALA A 199 12.79 -2.15 7.68
C ALA A 199 12.97 -1.60 6.25
N ASP A 200 13.01 -2.48 5.25
CA ASP A 200 13.23 -2.21 3.84
C ASP A 200 11.92 -2.10 3.03
N ARG A 201 10.75 -2.11 3.69
CA ARG A 201 9.45 -2.02 3.02
C ARG A 201 8.97 -0.57 2.88
N ILE A 202 8.05 -0.38 1.94
CA ILE A 202 7.48 0.91 1.54
C ILE A 202 7.03 1.75 2.75
N PHE A 203 6.37 1.15 3.75
CA PHE A 203 5.97 1.88 4.96
C PHE A 203 7.15 2.56 5.66
N VAL A 204 8.24 1.83 5.92
CA VAL A 204 9.39 2.39 6.65
C VAL A 204 10.21 3.32 5.77
N GLN A 205 10.32 2.99 4.48
CA GLN A 205 11.21 3.68 3.55
C GLN A 205 10.59 4.96 2.97
N SER A 206 9.27 5.00 2.79
CA SER A 206 8.60 6.00 1.95
C SER A 206 7.39 6.64 2.63
N GLU A 207 6.65 5.91 3.47
CA GLU A 207 5.46 6.47 4.15
C GLU A 207 5.84 7.14 5.48
N LEU A 208 6.58 6.44 6.33
CA LEU A 208 6.94 6.89 7.67
C LEU A 208 7.68 8.24 7.70
N PRO A 209 8.68 8.51 6.84
CA PRO A 209 9.33 9.82 6.81
C PRO A 209 8.33 10.96 6.57
N GLU A 210 7.38 10.75 5.66
CA GLU A 210 6.34 11.74 5.33
C GLU A 210 5.29 11.88 6.45
N LEU A 211 4.93 10.78 7.12
CA LEU A 211 4.03 10.83 8.28
C LEU A 211 4.66 11.63 9.44
N LEU A 212 5.97 11.51 9.66
CA LEU A 212 6.66 12.22 10.74
C LEU A 212 6.73 13.73 10.48
N THR A 213 6.83 14.16 9.22
CA THR A 213 6.91 15.59 8.87
C THR A 213 5.54 16.25 8.65
N ASN A 214 4.47 15.46 8.49
CA ASN A 214 3.14 15.98 8.18
C ASN A 214 2.42 16.57 9.41
N PRO A 215 2.22 17.91 9.49
CA PRO A 215 1.65 18.56 10.67
C PRO A 215 0.14 18.34 10.83
N GLN A 216 -0.54 17.75 9.84
CA GLN A 216 -1.99 17.50 9.88
C GLN A 216 -2.34 16.22 10.64
N ILE A 217 -1.34 15.40 10.96
CA ILE A 217 -1.52 14.17 11.74
C ILE A 217 -1.56 14.54 13.22
N THR A 218 -2.49 13.92 13.94
CA THR A 218 -2.69 14.15 15.38
C THR A 218 -2.24 12.95 16.23
N CYS A 219 -2.47 11.74 15.74
CA CYS A 219 -2.10 10.53 16.45
C CYS A 219 -1.82 9.37 15.50
N MET A 220 -1.02 8.41 15.96
CA MET A 220 -0.76 7.15 15.30
C MET A 220 -0.99 6.02 16.29
N ASN A 221 -1.82 5.03 15.92
CA ASN A 221 -2.17 3.87 16.74
C ASN A 221 -2.63 4.24 18.17
N GLY A 222 -3.39 5.33 18.31
CA GLY A 222 -3.90 5.79 19.61
C GLY A 222 -2.89 6.52 20.50
N LYS A 223 -1.67 6.79 20.01
CA LYS A 223 -0.63 7.60 20.68
C LYS A 223 -0.41 8.93 19.94
N PRO A 224 -0.19 10.07 20.65
CA PRO A 224 0.13 11.35 20.00
C PRO A 224 1.29 11.23 19.00
N ILE A 225 1.19 11.91 17.86
CA ILE A 225 2.25 11.82 16.82
C ILE A 225 3.57 12.43 17.30
N GLU A 226 3.49 13.41 18.20
CA GLU A 226 4.61 14.10 18.82
C GLU A 226 5.54 13.13 19.54
N ASP A 227 5.01 12.11 20.21
CA ASP A 227 5.83 11.13 20.91
C ASP A 227 6.73 10.34 19.94
N PHE A 228 6.24 10.03 18.73
CA PHE A 228 7.03 9.37 17.69
C PHE A 228 8.07 10.32 17.08
N ARG A 229 7.70 11.59 16.89
CA ARG A 229 8.62 12.64 16.39
C ARG A 229 9.75 12.90 17.38
N ASP A 230 9.46 13.02 18.67
CA ASP A 230 10.45 13.25 19.72
C ASP A 230 11.44 12.09 19.79
N TYR A 231 10.95 10.85 19.73
CA TYR A 231 11.83 9.68 19.68
C TYR A 231 12.70 9.68 18.41
N PHE A 232 12.12 9.97 17.25
CA PHE A 232 12.88 10.10 16.01
C PHE A 232 13.99 11.16 16.11
N TYR A 233 13.69 12.34 16.64
CA TYR A 233 14.66 13.43 16.77
C TYR A 233 15.76 13.10 17.77
N ASP A 234 15.45 12.43 18.89
CA ASP A 234 16.45 11.94 19.84
C ASP A 234 17.42 10.94 19.18
N LEU A 235 16.92 10.03 18.34
CA LEU A 235 17.77 9.10 17.58
C LEU A 235 18.70 9.83 16.59
N VAL A 236 18.18 10.83 15.87
CA VAL A 236 18.99 11.64 14.94
C VAL A 236 20.03 12.47 15.70
N GLN A 237 19.68 13.05 16.84
CA GLN A 237 20.63 13.78 17.71
C GLN A 237 21.75 12.89 18.25
N LYS A 238 21.48 11.58 18.40
CA LYS A 238 22.48 10.56 18.75
C LYS A 238 23.36 10.12 17.57
N GLY A 239 23.21 10.76 16.41
CA GLY A 239 24.06 10.56 15.24
C GLY A 239 23.56 9.51 14.26
N MET A 240 22.33 8.99 14.40
CA MET A 240 21.73 8.11 13.40
C MET A 240 21.31 8.90 12.16
N SER A 241 21.46 8.31 10.98
CA SER A 241 20.82 8.83 9.77
C SER A 241 19.29 8.74 9.88
N ASN A 242 18.56 9.55 9.11
CA ASN A 242 17.09 9.49 9.07
C ASN A 242 16.57 8.09 8.74
N GLU A 243 17.24 7.38 7.84
CA GLU A 243 16.87 6.01 7.47
C GLU A 243 17.01 5.05 8.65
N GLU A 244 18.15 5.09 9.37
CA GLU A 244 18.38 4.27 10.56
C GLU A 244 17.41 4.62 11.70
N ALA A 245 17.15 5.91 11.90
CA ALA A 245 16.20 6.40 12.90
C ALA A 245 14.76 5.91 12.59
N CYS A 246 14.30 5.96 11.34
CA CYS A 246 13.01 5.42 10.93
C CYS A 246 12.92 3.90 11.16
N LYS A 247 13.98 3.14 10.82
CA LYS A 247 14.03 1.69 11.06
C LYS A 247 13.91 1.36 12.55
N LYS A 248 14.64 2.10 13.39
CA LYS A 248 14.63 1.91 14.84
C LYS A 248 13.31 2.35 15.47
N LEU A 249 12.76 3.51 15.10
CA LEU A 249 11.43 3.96 15.53
C LEU A 249 10.35 2.93 15.16
N ASN A 250 10.39 2.40 13.93
CA ASN A 250 9.42 1.39 13.51
C ASN A 250 9.49 0.14 14.39
N HIS A 251 10.72 -0.33 14.69
CA HIS A 251 10.95 -1.49 15.53
C HIS A 251 10.51 -1.27 16.98
N ASP A 252 10.90 -0.14 17.58
CA ASP A 252 10.80 0.08 19.03
C ASP A 252 9.44 0.65 19.47
N GLU A 253 8.72 1.37 18.59
CA GLU A 253 7.49 2.08 18.97
C GLU A 253 6.30 1.77 18.05
N ILE A 254 6.47 1.85 16.72
CA ILE A 254 5.32 1.76 15.79
C ILE A 254 4.75 0.35 15.73
N LYS A 255 5.58 -0.68 15.58
CA LYS A 255 5.12 -2.08 15.58
C LYS A 255 4.34 -2.41 16.84
N ILE A 256 4.87 -1.98 17.98
CA ILE A 256 4.30 -2.34 19.27
C ILE A 256 2.99 -1.58 19.48
N SER A 257 2.94 -0.28 19.17
CA SER A 257 1.70 0.51 19.21
C SER A 257 0.62 -0.07 18.27
N SER A 258 1.00 -0.53 17.07
CA SER A 258 0.11 -1.22 16.14
C SER A 258 -0.48 -2.49 16.76
N ILE A 259 0.34 -3.32 17.40
CA ILE A 259 -0.11 -4.54 18.08
C ILE A 259 -1.06 -4.21 19.23
N VAL A 260 -0.73 -3.23 20.08
CA VAL A 260 -1.61 -2.80 21.18
C VAL A 260 -2.95 -2.33 20.64
N TYR A 261 -2.94 -1.46 19.64
CA TYR A 261 -4.15 -0.91 19.03
C TYR A 261 -5.03 -2.00 18.43
N LEU A 262 -4.45 -2.89 17.62
CA LEU A 262 -5.20 -3.96 16.95
C LEU A 262 -5.71 -5.01 17.95
N THR A 263 -4.97 -5.27 19.04
CA THR A 263 -5.44 -6.12 20.14
C THR A 263 -6.62 -5.48 20.87
N GLY A 264 -6.57 -4.16 21.11
CA GLY A 264 -7.70 -3.43 21.68
C GLY A 264 -8.93 -3.44 20.78
N TYR A 265 -8.73 -3.40 19.46
CA TYR A 265 -9.81 -3.38 18.46
C TYR A 265 -10.43 -4.76 18.20
N ALA A 266 -9.61 -5.78 17.93
CA ALA A 266 -10.05 -7.10 17.51
C ALA A 266 -9.95 -8.17 18.61
N GLY A 267 -9.57 -7.77 19.82
CA GLY A 267 -9.45 -8.65 20.97
C GLY A 267 -8.43 -9.78 20.77
N ASN A 268 -8.69 -10.92 21.43
CA ASN A 268 -7.82 -12.09 21.41
C ASN A 268 -7.68 -12.74 20.02
N HIS A 269 -8.58 -12.43 19.06
CA HIS A 269 -8.48 -12.93 17.69
C HIS A 269 -7.24 -12.41 16.98
N PHE A 270 -6.87 -11.13 17.20
CA PHE A 270 -5.64 -10.57 16.63
C PHE A 270 -4.40 -11.30 17.14
N LEU A 271 -4.31 -11.50 18.46
CA LEU A 271 -3.18 -12.18 19.08
C LEU A 271 -3.04 -13.65 18.65
N ALA A 272 -4.16 -14.31 18.34
CA ALA A 272 -4.18 -15.68 17.85
C ALA A 272 -3.66 -15.81 16.40
N ASP A 273 -3.84 -14.75 15.59
CA ASP A 273 -3.42 -14.69 14.19
C ASP A 273 -1.94 -14.28 14.03
N MET A 274 -1.31 -13.75 15.08
CA MET A 274 0.12 -13.40 15.07
C MET A 274 1.01 -14.65 15.04
N SER A 275 2.21 -14.50 14.46
CA SER A 275 3.21 -15.58 14.53
C SER A 275 3.63 -15.83 16.00
N PRO A 276 3.93 -17.08 16.40
CA PRO A 276 4.34 -17.38 17.77
C PRO A 276 5.55 -16.57 18.24
N ALA A 277 6.53 -16.31 17.37
CA ALA A 277 7.70 -15.49 17.68
C ALA A 277 7.32 -14.04 18.00
N LEU A 278 6.52 -13.41 17.15
CA LEU A 278 6.07 -12.03 17.35
C LEU A 278 5.18 -11.89 18.61
N ARG A 279 4.34 -12.89 18.85
CA ARG A 279 3.52 -12.95 20.05
C ARG A 279 4.38 -13.07 21.31
N PHE A 280 5.41 -13.92 21.28
CA PHE A 280 6.33 -14.10 22.39
C PHE A 280 7.09 -12.82 22.73
N ASP A 281 7.66 -12.15 21.72
CA ASP A 281 8.38 -10.88 21.88
C ASP A 281 7.47 -9.80 22.50
N PHE A 282 6.22 -9.69 22.04
CA PHE A 282 5.26 -8.74 22.59
C PHE A 282 4.88 -9.05 24.05
N THR A 283 4.60 -10.32 24.38
CA THR A 283 4.19 -10.72 25.74
C THR A 283 5.34 -10.71 26.74
N GLY A 284 6.59 -10.86 26.28
CA GLY A 284 7.77 -10.93 27.13
C GLY A 284 8.43 -9.58 27.42
N ALA A 285 8.26 -8.57 26.55
CA ALA A 285 9.06 -7.34 26.57
C ALA A 285 8.36 -6.10 27.18
N HIS A 286 7.05 -6.11 27.42
CA HIS A 286 6.31 -4.88 27.74
C HIS A 286 5.58 -4.93 29.09
N SER A 287 5.83 -3.91 29.92
CA SER A 287 5.25 -3.77 31.26
C SER A 287 3.80 -3.26 31.21
N PRO A 288 3.00 -3.45 32.27
CA PRO A 288 1.65 -2.87 32.38
C PRO A 288 1.61 -1.33 32.21
N ASP A 289 2.69 -0.62 32.56
CA ASP A 289 2.81 0.83 32.36
C ASP A 289 2.84 1.23 30.88
N PHE A 290 3.37 0.36 30.02
CA PHE A 290 3.40 0.58 28.58
C PHE A 290 1.98 0.63 28.00
N LEU A 291 1.09 -0.28 28.42
CA LEU A 291 -0.32 -0.30 27.99
C LEU A 291 -1.13 0.92 28.45
N ASN A 292 -0.74 1.55 29.56
CA ASN A 292 -1.40 2.75 30.06
C ASN A 292 -1.13 3.99 29.20
N ARG A 293 -0.02 4.02 28.45
CA ARG A 293 0.36 5.13 27.54
C ARG A 293 -0.44 5.17 26.23
N PHE A 294 -1.23 4.15 25.92
CA PHE A 294 -1.98 4.03 24.67
C PHE A 294 -3.47 4.38 24.78
N ARG A 295 -3.91 4.93 25.92
CA ARG A 295 -5.34 5.24 26.15
C ARG A 295 -5.75 6.66 25.75
N ASP A 296 -4.80 7.57 25.51
CA ASP A 296 -5.09 9.00 25.49
C ASP A 296 -5.70 9.49 24.16
N CYS A 297 -5.57 8.74 23.07
CA CYS A 297 -6.12 9.13 21.76
C CYS A 297 -6.95 8.03 21.07
N VAL A 298 -7.40 7.04 21.82
CA VAL A 298 -8.31 6.01 21.31
C VAL A 298 -9.73 6.59 21.29
N PRO A 299 -10.43 6.67 20.15
CA PRO A 299 -11.87 6.92 20.19
C PRO A 299 -12.48 5.87 21.11
N PRO A 300 -13.43 6.22 22.00
CA PRO A 300 -14.03 5.24 22.89
C PRO A 300 -14.60 4.11 22.03
N PHE A 301 -13.90 2.98 21.98
CA PHE A 301 -14.36 1.80 21.29
C PHE A 301 -15.57 1.34 22.09
N SER A 302 -16.77 1.69 21.65
CA SER A 302 -17.94 0.88 21.99
C SER A 302 -17.64 -0.48 21.38
N ALA A 303 -17.20 -1.42 22.22
CA ALA A 303 -16.95 -2.80 21.83
C ALA A 303 -18.19 -3.35 21.13
N HIS A 304 -18.21 -3.32 19.80
CA HIS A 304 -19.18 -4.04 18.99
C HIS A 304 -18.72 -5.50 18.93
N GLU A 305 -18.63 -6.16 20.08
CA GLU A 305 -18.51 -7.63 20.15
C GLU A 305 -19.73 -8.31 19.50
N LYS A 306 -20.85 -7.60 19.32
CA LYS A 306 -22.11 -8.15 18.83
C LYS A 306 -22.33 -8.08 17.32
N ASP A 307 -21.54 -7.29 16.58
CA ASP A 307 -21.73 -7.11 15.13
C ASP A 307 -20.62 -7.75 14.28
N LEU A 308 -19.69 -8.47 14.92
CA LEU A 308 -18.63 -9.25 14.27
C LEU A 308 -19.02 -10.71 14.03
N GLU A 309 -20.31 -11.05 14.05
CA GLU A 309 -20.76 -12.27 13.39
C GLU A 309 -20.39 -12.16 11.91
N TYR A 310 -19.33 -12.88 11.54
CA TYR A 310 -18.98 -13.12 10.16
C TYR A 310 -20.16 -13.85 9.52
N THR A 311 -21.06 -13.09 8.92
CA THR A 311 -21.90 -13.62 7.83
C THR A 311 -20.94 -13.79 6.65
N PRO A 312 -20.61 -15.02 6.22
CA PRO A 312 -19.91 -15.20 4.96
C PRO A 312 -20.70 -14.43 3.91
N VAL A 313 -20.02 -13.54 3.19
CA VAL A 313 -20.62 -12.83 2.06
C VAL A 313 -21.11 -13.92 1.11
N PRO A 314 -22.41 -13.98 0.76
CA PRO A 314 -22.86 -14.90 -0.27
C PRO A 314 -22.02 -14.63 -1.51
N GLU A 315 -21.47 -15.70 -2.09
CA GLU A 315 -20.75 -15.67 -3.37
C GLU A 315 -21.71 -15.17 -4.47
N HIS A 316 -21.95 -13.87 -4.53
CA HIS A 316 -22.54 -13.24 -5.68
C HIS A 316 -21.41 -12.94 -6.65
N GLU A 317 -21.21 -13.90 -7.56
CA GLU A 317 -20.65 -13.75 -8.90
C GLU A 317 -19.59 -12.64 -9.02
N TYR A 318 -18.46 -12.86 -8.36
CA TYR A 318 -17.20 -12.52 -9.00
C TYR A 318 -17.08 -13.49 -10.18
N ASP A 319 -17.34 -13.03 -11.40
CA ASP A 319 -17.11 -13.83 -12.62
C ASP A 319 -15.60 -14.13 -12.68
N GLY A 320 -15.26 -15.29 -12.14
CA GLY A 320 -13.91 -15.81 -11.92
C GLY A 320 -13.26 -16.28 -13.21
N ASN A 321 -13.14 -15.38 -14.19
CA ASN A 321 -12.29 -15.56 -15.36
C ASN A 321 -11.04 -14.66 -15.27
N GLU A 322 -10.32 -14.74 -14.16
CA GLU A 322 -8.95 -14.22 -14.08
C GLU A 322 -7.99 -15.32 -13.63
N ALA A 323 -7.39 -15.94 -14.65
CA ALA A 323 -6.04 -16.48 -14.68
C ALA A 323 -5.53 -17.26 -13.45
N HIS A 324 -6.02 -18.49 -13.29
CA HIS A 324 -5.13 -19.58 -12.95
C HIS A 324 -4.09 -19.75 -14.08
N VAL A 325 -2.87 -19.26 -13.88
CA VAL A 325 -1.70 -19.79 -14.60
C VAL A 325 -0.92 -20.66 -13.64
N LEU A 326 -1.10 -21.96 -13.89
CA LEU A 326 -0.48 -23.14 -13.32
C LEU A 326 1.01 -22.96 -13.03
N VAL A 327 1.38 -23.17 -11.76
CA VAL A 327 2.70 -23.68 -11.38
C VAL A 327 2.48 -25.15 -11.07
N GLU A 328 2.83 -26.04 -12.00
CA GLU A 328 3.18 -27.42 -11.68
C GLU A 328 4.63 -27.66 -12.09
N HIS A 329 5.31 -28.39 -11.22
CA HIS A 329 6.75 -28.66 -11.18
C HIS A 329 7.32 -29.26 -12.46
N SER A 330 8.50 -28.77 -12.86
CA SER A 330 9.67 -29.52 -13.35
C SER A 330 10.87 -28.58 -13.42
#